data_AF-A0A2M6Z8M0-F1
#
_entry.id   AF-A0A2M6Z8M0-F1
#
_cell.length_a   1.000
_cell.length_b   1.000
_cell.length_c   1.000
_cell.angle_alpha   90.00
_cell.angle_beta   90.00
_cell.angle_gamma   90.00
#
_symmetry.space_group_name_H-M   'P 1'
#
loop_
_entity.id
_entity.type
_entity.pdbx_description
1 polymer ?
#
loop_
_entity_poly.entity_id
_entity_poly.type
_entity_poly.pdbx_seq_one_letter_code
_entity_poly.pdbx_strand_id
1 'polypeptide(L)'
;SIVSEEESPLKNSAVTFISFIIFGFIPLAAYVVSRFVPVFGENTFMVASFLTGVTLFILGSLKYRFTLRNPFVSGLEMLIVGGLASGAAYLIGILLSGLA
;
A
#
# COMPACT_ATOMS: atom_id res chain seq x y z
N SER A 1 33.09 -10.85 -16.38
CA SER A 1 33.14 -10.64 -14.92
C SER A 1 32.03 -9.68 -14.52
N ILE A 2 30.86 -10.19 -14.15
CA ILE A 2 29.71 -9.36 -13.70
C ILE A 2 28.93 -10.01 -12.55
N VAL A 3 29.57 -10.84 -11.74
CA VAL A 3 29.06 -11.17 -10.41
C VAL A 3 29.72 -10.21 -9.45
N SER A 4 29.26 -8.97 -9.44
CA SER A 4 29.68 -7.95 -8.50
C SER A 4 28.50 -7.68 -7.56
N GLU A 5 28.77 -7.94 -6.28
CA GLU A 5 27.93 -7.84 -5.09
C GLU A 5 27.01 -9.04 -4.78
N GLU A 6 27.36 -9.71 -3.69
CA GLU A 6 26.58 -10.70 -2.97
C GLU A 6 25.29 -10.08 -2.41
N GLU A 7 24.30 -9.81 -3.27
CA GLU A 7 22.93 -9.63 -2.77
C GLU A 7 22.42 -10.98 -2.27
N SER A 8 22.56 -11.22 -0.97
CA SER A 8 21.98 -12.38 -0.30
C SER A 8 20.47 -12.41 -0.57
N PRO A 9 19.93 -13.47 -1.22
CA PRO A 9 18.50 -13.58 -1.48
C PRO A 9 17.65 -13.42 -0.21
N LEU A 10 18.17 -13.96 0.91
CA LEU A 10 17.55 -13.83 2.23
C LEU A 10 17.42 -12.37 2.69
N LYS A 11 18.44 -11.55 2.43
CA LYS A 11 18.43 -10.12 2.77
C LYS A 11 17.38 -9.37 1.93
N ASN A 12 17.31 -9.62 0.63
CA ASN A 12 16.33 -8.96 -0.24
C ASN A 12 14.88 -9.36 0.10
N SER A 13 14.64 -10.64 0.38
CA SER A 13 13.32 -11.10 0.85
C SER A 13 12.95 -10.49 2.19
N ALA A 14 13.89 -10.41 3.15
CA ALA A 14 13.65 -9.78 4.45
C ALA A 14 13.31 -8.29 4.33
N VAL A 15 14.04 -7.54 3.49
CA VAL A 15 13.77 -6.12 3.22
C VAL A 15 12.39 -5.93 2.60
N THR A 16 12.01 -6.77 1.63
CA THR A 16 10.69 -6.70 1.00
C THR A 16 9.57 -7.00 1.99
N PHE A 17 9.75 -8.04 2.82
CA PHE A 17 8.79 -8.43 3.85
C PHE A 17 8.57 -7.32 4.89
N ILE A 18 9.65 -6.76 5.42
CA ILE A 18 9.59 -5.65 6.39
C ILE A 18 8.95 -4.42 5.75
N SER A 19 9.27 -4.12 4.49
CA SER A 19 8.65 -3.01 3.76
C SER A 19 7.14 -3.22 3.64
N PHE A 20 6.67 -4.42 3.28
CA PHE A 20 5.24 -4.74 3.22
C PHE A 20 4.54 -4.61 4.57
N ILE A 21 5.18 -5.01 5.67
CA ILE A 21 4.62 -4.81 7.01
C ILE A 21 4.47 -3.32 7.29
N ILE A 22 5.54 -2.53 7.11
CA ILE A 22 5.52 -1.10 7.44
C ILE A 22 4.47 -0.37 6.61
N PHE A 23 4.52 -0.50 5.28
CA PHE A 23 3.59 0.19 4.39
C PHE A 23 2.16 -0.34 4.51
N GLY A 24 1.97 -1.65 4.68
CA GLY A 24 0.65 -2.26 4.89
C GLY A 24 0.02 -1.87 6.23
N PHE A 25 0.83 -1.55 7.23
CA PHE A 25 0.34 -1.12 8.54
C PHE A 25 -0.16 0.33 8.54
N ILE A 26 0.31 1.21 7.63
CA ILE A 26 -0.10 2.62 7.58
C ILE A 26 -1.63 2.81 7.53
N PRO A 27 -2.38 2.21 6.58
CA PRO A 27 -3.83 2.35 6.55
C PRO A 27 -4.52 1.64 7.74
N LEU A 28 -3.96 0.54 8.23
CA LEU A 28 -4.49 -0.16 9.40
C LEU A 28 -4.35 0.66 10.69
N ALA A 29 -3.28 1.45 10.80
CA ALA A 29 -3.05 2.32 11.93
C ALA A 29 -4.19 3.33 12.13
N ALA A 30 -4.88 3.76 11.07
CA ALA A 30 -6.07 4.61 11.20
C ALA A 30 -7.18 3.95 12.00
N TYR A 31 -7.42 2.64 11.80
CA TYR A 31 -8.39 1.87 12.57
C TYR A 31 -7.96 1.67 14.04
N VAL A 32 -6.66 1.50 14.27
CA VAL A 32 -6.14 1.39 15.63
C VAL A 32 -6.31 2.72 16.36
N VAL A 33 -5.93 3.84 15.74
CA VAL A 33 -6.01 5.18 16.33
C VAL A 33 -7.46 5.62 16.54
N SER A 34 -8.38 5.30 15.62
CA SER A 34 -9.78 5.68 15.76
C SER A 34 -10.45 5.03 16.97
N ARG A 35 -9.91 3.92 17.48
CA ARG A 35 -10.38 3.30 18.72
C ARG A 35 -10.06 4.15 19.97
N PHE A 36 -8.97 4.90 19.94
CA PHE A 36 -8.50 5.74 21.04
C PHE A 36 -8.92 7.21 20.90
N VAL A 37 -9.18 7.67 19.67
CA VAL A 37 -9.55 9.06 19.37
C VAL A 37 -10.95 9.10 18.74
N PRO A 38 -11.99 9.48 19.50
CA PRO A 38 -13.38 9.41 19.04
C PRO A 38 -13.70 10.27 17.82
N VAL A 39 -12.95 11.36 17.60
CA VAL A 39 -13.11 12.26 16.44
C VAL A 39 -12.91 11.54 15.10
N PHE A 40 -12.16 10.43 15.09
CA PHE A 40 -11.94 9.65 13.88
C PHE A 40 -12.97 8.53 13.67
N GLY A 41 -13.81 8.20 14.66
CA GLY A 41 -14.70 7.04 14.62
C GLY A 41 -15.54 6.97 13.34
N GLU A 42 -16.33 8.01 13.06
CA GLU A 42 -17.20 8.07 11.88
C GLU A 42 -16.44 8.22 10.56
N ASN A 43 -15.26 8.84 10.60
CA ASN A 43 -14.45 9.11 9.41
C ASN A 43 -13.33 8.08 9.17
N THR A 44 -13.25 7.02 9.97
CA THR A 44 -12.13 6.06 9.97
C THR A 44 -11.90 5.48 8.58
N PHE A 45 -12.98 5.06 7.91
CA PHE A 45 -12.92 4.48 6.57
C PHE A 45 -12.34 5.46 5.55
N MET A 46 -12.76 6.73 5.61
CA MET A 46 -12.29 7.77 4.69
C MET A 46 -10.81 8.09 4.94
N VAL A 47 -10.40 8.18 6.20
CA VAL A 47 -9.00 8.39 6.59
C VAL A 47 -8.12 7.22 6.17
N ALA A 48 -8.54 5.97 6.43
CA ALA A 48 -7.82 4.78 6.02
C ALA A 48 -7.70 4.68 4.49
N SER A 49 -8.76 5.02 3.75
CA SER A 49 -8.75 5.06 2.28
C SER A 49 -7.78 6.12 1.75
N PHE A 50 -7.78 7.32 2.35
CA PHE A 50 -6.84 8.37 1.99
C PHE A 50 -5.38 7.95 2.26
N LEU A 51 -5.10 7.39 3.43
CA LEU A 51 -3.78 6.86 3.78
C LEU A 51 -3.34 5.72 2.85
N THR A 52 -4.26 4.87 2.43
CA THR A 52 -4.00 3.82 1.43
C THR A 52 -3.56 4.46 0.11
N GLY A 53 -4.31 5.47 -0.37
CA GLY A 53 -3.95 6.20 -1.59
C GLY A 53 -2.58 6.87 -1.50
N VAL A 54 -2.30 7.57 -0.39
CA VAL A 54 -0.98 8.19 -0.13
C VAL A 54 0.12 7.13 -0.12
N THR A 55 -0.11 5.99 0.54
CA THR A 55 0.86 4.89 0.61
C THR A 55 1.15 4.31 -0.77
N LEU A 56 0.12 4.04 -1.57
CA LEU A 56 0.27 3.53 -2.95
C LEU A 56 1.03 4.52 -3.84
N PHE A 57 0.70 5.81 -3.74
CA PHE A 57 1.38 6.85 -4.50
C PHE A 57 2.86 6.94 -4.12
N ILE A 58 3.18 6.99 -2.81
CA ILE A 58 4.56 7.01 -2.32
C ILE A 58 5.31 5.76 -2.78
N LEU A 59 4.71 4.58 -2.67
CA LEU A 59 5.34 3.32 -3.08
C LEU A 59 5.65 3.31 -4.58
N GLY A 60 4.72 3.80 -5.41
CA GLY A 60 4.92 3.98 -6.85
C GLY A 60 6.00 5.01 -7.16
N SER A 61 5.97 6.16 -6.50
CA SER A 61 6.97 7.22 -6.66
C SER A 61 8.35 6.83 -6.16
N LEU A 62 8.49 5.94 -5.16
CA LEU A 62 9.80 5.44 -4.71
C LEU A 62 10.40 4.44 -5.70
N LYS A 63 9.55 3.64 -6.36
CA LYS A 63 9.96 2.70 -7.41
C LYS A 63 10.59 3.40 -8.62
N TYR A 64 10.30 4.69 -8.83
CA TYR A 64 10.95 5.57 -9.81
C TYR A 64 12.48 5.54 -9.73
N ARG A 65 13.04 5.52 -8.50
CA ARG A 65 14.48 5.69 -8.29
C ARG A 65 15.32 4.66 -9.06
N PHE A 66 14.70 3.54 -9.44
CA PHE A 66 15.30 2.46 -10.21
C PHE A 66 14.86 2.40 -11.69
N THR A 67 13.81 3.15 -12.10
CA THR A 67 13.16 3.00 -13.43
C THR A 67 13.31 4.24 -14.35
N LEU A 68 13.96 5.33 -13.93
CA LEU A 68 14.21 6.54 -14.75
C LEU A 68 12.96 7.26 -15.35
N ARG A 69 11.73 6.94 -14.92
CA ARG A 69 10.45 7.58 -15.35
C ARG A 69 9.82 8.55 -14.35
N ASN A 70 9.35 9.73 -14.76
CA ASN A 70 8.74 10.75 -13.87
C ASN A 70 8.00 10.19 -12.61
N PRO A 71 8.44 10.53 -11.38
CA PRO A 71 7.93 9.95 -10.13
C PRO A 71 6.44 10.19 -9.89
N PHE A 72 5.91 11.30 -10.40
CA PHE A 72 4.48 11.59 -10.33
C PHE A 72 3.66 10.64 -11.18
N VAL A 73 4.14 10.31 -12.38
CA VAL A 73 3.46 9.38 -13.30
C VAL A 73 3.48 7.97 -12.71
N SER A 74 4.64 7.52 -12.20
CA SER A 74 4.73 6.19 -11.60
C SER A 74 3.89 6.05 -10.32
N GLY A 75 3.83 7.10 -9.50
CA GLY A 75 2.93 7.16 -8.34
C GLY A 75 1.46 7.08 -8.76
N LEU A 76 1.06 7.82 -9.80
CA LEU A 76 -0.31 7.81 -10.30
C LEU A 76 -0.70 6.48 -10.95
N GLU A 77 0.19 5.87 -11.73
CA GLU A 77 0.01 4.50 -12.27
C GLU A 77 -0.26 3.51 -11.13
N MET A 78 0.55 3.55 -10.06
CA MET A 78 0.38 2.66 -8.92
C MET A 78 -0.90 2.94 -8.13
N LEU A 79 -1.29 4.21 -8.00
CA LEU A 79 -2.56 4.60 -7.37
C LEU A 79 -3.76 4.06 -8.16
N ILE A 80 -3.74 4.16 -9.50
CA ILE A 80 -4.81 3.65 -10.36
C ILE A 80 -4.89 2.12 -10.26
N VAL A 81 -3.76 1.43 -10.42
CA VAL A 81 -3.72 -0.05 -10.36
C VAL A 81 -4.16 -0.55 -8.99
N GLY A 82 -3.63 0.03 -7.92
CA GLY A 82 -4.01 -0.32 -6.55
C GLY A 82 -5.47 0.02 -6.23
N GLY A 83 -5.97 1.15 -6.72
CA GLY A 83 -7.36 1.55 -6.58
C GLY A 83 -8.33 0.59 -7.29
N LEU A 84 -8.00 0.18 -8.52
CA LEU A 84 -8.78 -0.83 -9.25
C LEU A 84 -8.78 -2.18 -8.53
N ALA A 85 -7.62 -2.62 -8.03
CA ALA A 85 -7.51 -3.86 -7.27
C ALA A 85 -8.32 -3.80 -5.96
N SER A 86 -8.24 -2.69 -5.22
CA SER A 86 -9.02 -2.48 -4.00
C SER A 86 -10.52 -2.43 -4.29
N GLY A 87 -10.93 -1.78 -5.38
CA GLY A 87 -12.33 -1.74 -5.81
C GLY A 87 -12.86 -3.13 -6.18
N ALA A 88 -12.07 -3.93 -6.91
CA ALA A 88 -12.41 -5.31 -7.22
C ALA A 88 -12.54 -6.16 -5.95
N ALA A 89 -11.60 -6.04 -5.00
CA ALA A 89 -11.66 -6.75 -3.73
C ALA A 89 -12.90 -6.37 -2.90
N TYR A 90 -13.25 -5.08 -2.86
CA TYR A 90 -14.44 -4.59 -2.18
C TYR A 90 -15.72 -5.14 -2.82
N LEU A 91 -15.81 -5.13 -4.15
CA LEU A 91 -16.95 -5.68 -4.88
C LEU A 91 -17.12 -7.18 -4.59
N ILE A 92 -16.04 -7.95 -4.66
CA ILE A 92 -16.05 -9.38 -4.33
C ILE A 92 -16.52 -9.58 -2.87
N GLY A 93 -16.04 -8.76 -1.94
CA GLY A 93 -16.47 -8.79 -0.54
C GLY A 93 -17.97 -8.56 -0.35
N ILE A 94 -18.57 -7.62 -1.11
CA ILE A 94 -20.01 -7.39 -1.12
C ILE A 94 -20.76 -8.61 -1.66
N LEU A 95 -20.31 -9.17 -2.79
CA LEU A 95 -20.96 -10.34 -3.40
C LEU A 95 -20.93 -11.55 -2.44
N LEU A 96 -19.82 -11.75 -1.73
CA LEU A 96 -19.70 -12.82 -0.73
C LEU A 96 -20.53 -12.56 0.53
N SER A 97 -20.64 -11.31 0.97
CA SER A 97 -21.44 -10.93 2.15
C SER A 97 -22.92 -11.29 2.00
N GLY A 98 -23.43 -11.37 0.77
CA GLY A 98 -24.81 -11.82 0.52
C GLY A 98 -25.01 -13.34 0.59
N LEU A 99 -23.92 -14.12 0.68
CA LEU A 99 -23.94 -15.58 0.73
C LEU A 99 -23.62 -16.14 2.13
N ALA A 100 -23.07 -15.31 3.02
CA ALA A 100 -22.75 -15.63 4.42
C ALA A 100 -23.90 -15.22 5.37
#